data_AF-A0A9D2KX99-F1
#
_entry.id   AF-A0A9D2KX99-F1
#
_cell.length_a   1.000
_cell.length_b   1.000
_cell.length_c   1.000
_cell.angle_alpha   90.00
_cell.angle_beta   90.00
_cell.angle_gamma   90.00
#
_symmetry.space_group_name_H-M   'P 1'
#
loop_
_entity.id
_entity.type
_entity.pdbx_description
1 polymer ?
#
loop_
_entity_poly.entity_id
_entity_poly.type
_entity_poly.pdbx_seq_one_letter_code
_entity_poly.pdbx_strand_id
1 'polypeptide(L)'
;YDNRDIVQGVPDPFIESLTHDSIIVQIPYLQGRARNHLERLLSVFDQECRMATDVHFLQINDEGMDKEGRLLVNRLVMAAASPDVRREMQVEDEILSEIEARDTAIMMKDKEIKQKSQEIEQQKSILRTTVRNLSQRGMSVKDIASVLTVSEEMVSALLSE
;
A
#
# COMPACT_ATOMS: atom_id res chain seq x y z
N TYR A 1 11.58 21.08 -13.48
CA TYR A 1 11.37 20.59 -14.87
C TYR A 1 12.21 21.42 -15.82
N ASP A 2 12.77 20.84 -16.89
CA ASP A 2 13.70 21.50 -17.84
C ASP A 2 14.90 22.19 -17.19
N ASN A 3 15.64 21.46 -16.34
CA ASN A 3 16.79 21.98 -15.56
C ASN A 3 16.47 23.20 -14.67
N ARG A 4 15.20 23.42 -14.33
CA ARG A 4 14.79 24.39 -13.32
C ARG A 4 14.41 23.69 -12.03
N ASP A 5 14.88 24.26 -10.92
CA ASP A 5 14.54 23.86 -9.57
C ASP A 5 13.02 23.93 -9.36
N ILE A 6 12.46 22.89 -8.75
CA ILE A 6 11.04 22.85 -8.39
C ILE A 6 10.94 23.49 -7.00
N VAL A 7 10.64 24.79 -6.97
CA VAL A 7 10.63 25.58 -5.71
C VAL A 7 9.29 25.45 -4.97
N GLN A 8 8.22 25.00 -5.63
CA GLN A 8 6.90 24.74 -5.04
C GLN A 8 6.32 23.41 -5.58
N GLY A 9 6.85 22.30 -5.07
CA GLY A 9 6.27 20.97 -5.29
C GLY A 9 5.08 20.71 -4.37
N VAL A 10 4.27 19.70 -4.68
CA VAL A 10 3.31 19.15 -3.72
C VAL A 10 4.10 18.50 -2.58
N PRO A 11 3.81 18.82 -1.30
CA PRO A 11 4.40 18.13 -0.16
C PRO A 11 4.19 16.62 -0.28
N ASP A 12 5.28 15.87 -0.32
CA ASP A 12 5.26 14.41 -0.42
C ASP A 12 6.05 13.84 0.77
N PRO A 13 5.42 13.09 1.69
CA PRO A 13 6.09 12.59 2.88
C PRO A 13 7.33 11.75 2.61
N PHE A 14 7.37 11.04 1.47
CA PHE A 14 8.56 10.29 1.07
C PHE A 14 9.68 11.25 0.63
N ILE A 15 9.38 12.23 -0.21
CA ILE A 15 10.38 13.23 -0.65
C ILE A 15 10.91 14.04 0.54
N GLU A 16 10.04 14.44 1.47
CA GLU A 16 10.43 15.20 2.67
C GLU A 16 11.21 14.37 3.69
N SER A 17 11.07 13.04 3.65
CA SER A 17 11.85 12.13 4.49
C SER A 17 13.28 11.92 4.00
N LEU A 18 13.61 12.35 2.77
CA LEU A 18 14.96 12.23 2.23
C LEU A 18 15.92 13.13 3.00
N THR A 19 16.95 12.51 3.57
CA THR A 19 17.93 13.18 4.44
C THR A 19 19.18 13.68 3.69
N HIS A 20 19.30 13.35 2.40
CA HIS A 20 20.47 13.63 1.56
C HIS A 20 20.04 14.16 0.20
N ASP A 21 20.91 14.95 -0.43
CA ASP A 21 20.74 15.38 -1.81
C ASP A 21 20.54 14.18 -2.74
N SER A 22 19.38 14.14 -3.38
CA SER A 22 18.93 12.99 -4.16
C SER A 22 18.37 13.42 -5.50
N ILE A 23 18.59 12.61 -6.53
CA ILE A 23 17.99 12.78 -7.85
C ILE A 23 16.86 11.77 -7.98
N ILE A 24 15.63 12.26 -8.17
CA ILE A 24 14.46 11.41 -8.40
C ILE A 24 14.20 11.35 -9.90
N VAL A 25 14.26 10.14 -10.46
CA VAL A 25 13.94 9.88 -11.86
C VAL A 25 12.61 9.14 -11.92
N GLN A 26 11.62 9.74 -12.59
CA GLN A 26 10.33 9.12 -12.80
C GLN A 26 10.35 8.34 -14.10
N ILE A 27 10.52 7.01 -13.98
CA ILE A 27 10.68 6.11 -15.13
C ILE A 27 9.54 6.21 -16.16
N PRO A 28 8.25 6.34 -15.81
CA PRO A 28 7.17 6.48 -16.80
C PRO A 28 7.33 7.69 -17.74
N TYR A 29 8.05 8.73 -17.33
CA TYR A 29 8.30 9.91 -18.16
C TYR A 29 9.55 9.80 -19.04
N LEU A 30 10.25 8.67 -18.99
CA LEU A 30 11.35 8.35 -19.90
C LEU A 30 10.84 7.79 -21.24
N GLN A 31 9.55 7.47 -21.33
CA GLN A 31 8.91 6.91 -22.52
C GLN A 31 8.90 7.90 -23.69
N GLY A 32 9.15 7.38 -24.90
CA GLY A 32 9.03 8.13 -26.15
C GLY A 32 10.32 8.82 -26.60
N ARG A 33 10.21 10.08 -27.08
CA ARG A 33 11.34 10.78 -27.71
C ARG A 33 12.20 11.48 -26.65
N ALA A 34 13.39 10.96 -26.40
CA ALA A 34 14.40 11.63 -25.58
C ALA A 34 14.80 12.99 -26.17
N ARG A 35 14.58 14.06 -25.41
CA ARG A 35 14.71 15.46 -25.86
C ARG A 35 16.10 16.02 -25.61
N ASN A 36 16.81 15.48 -24.62
CA ASN A 36 18.14 15.93 -24.22
C ASN A 36 19.08 14.73 -23.99
N HIS A 37 20.36 15.04 -23.69
CA HIS A 37 21.39 14.03 -23.45
C HIS A 37 21.08 13.12 -22.27
N LEU A 38 20.62 13.69 -21.16
CA LEU A 38 20.31 12.95 -19.95
C LEU A 38 19.13 11.99 -20.18
N GLU A 39 18.07 12.43 -20.86
CA GLU A 39 16.93 11.58 -21.22
C GLU A 39 17.35 10.44 -22.15
N ARG A 40 18.26 10.69 -23.11
CA ARG A 40 18.81 9.62 -23.97
C ARG A 40 19.65 8.61 -23.18
N LEU A 41 20.39 9.08 -22.19
CA LEU A 41 21.18 8.19 -21.33
C LEU A 41 20.27 7.36 -20.41
N LEU A 42 19.21 7.97 -19.88
CA LEU A 42 18.27 7.33 -18.96
C LEU A 42 17.26 6.42 -19.66
N SER A 43 17.06 6.54 -20.98
CA SER A 43 16.09 5.71 -21.73
C SER A 43 16.39 4.21 -21.66
N VAL A 44 17.58 3.79 -21.24
CA VAL A 44 17.89 2.38 -20.96
C VAL A 44 17.02 1.76 -19.85
N PHE A 45 16.40 2.60 -19.02
CA PHE A 45 15.51 2.18 -17.93
C PHE A 45 14.02 2.18 -18.33
N ASP A 46 13.69 2.41 -19.61
CA ASP A 46 12.32 2.36 -20.09
C ASP A 46 11.70 0.97 -19.89
N GLN A 47 10.63 0.91 -19.09
CA GLN A 47 9.97 -0.34 -18.72
C GLN A 47 9.07 -0.89 -19.82
N GLU A 48 8.82 -0.15 -20.91
CA GLU A 48 8.16 -0.73 -22.10
C GLU A 48 9.04 -1.79 -22.77
N CYS A 49 10.36 -1.73 -22.58
CA CYS A 49 11.30 -2.72 -23.08
C CYS A 49 11.37 -3.99 -22.23
N ARG A 50 10.55 -4.13 -21.19
CA ARG A 50 10.54 -5.31 -20.30
C ARG A 50 10.20 -6.58 -21.07
N MET A 51 10.96 -7.63 -20.82
CA MET A 51 10.72 -8.93 -21.44
C MET A 51 9.44 -9.55 -20.85
N ALA A 52 8.58 -10.08 -21.72
CA ALA A 52 7.34 -10.75 -21.29
C ALA A 52 7.60 -12.06 -20.55
N THR A 53 8.74 -12.72 -20.82
CA THR A 53 9.13 -14.00 -20.21
C THR A 53 9.75 -13.85 -18.84
N ASP A 54 10.46 -12.75 -18.61
CA ASP A 54 11.12 -12.48 -17.35
C ASP A 54 11.11 -10.98 -17.08
N VAL A 55 10.35 -10.66 -16.06
CA VAL A 55 10.06 -9.32 -15.58
C VAL A 55 11.30 -8.58 -15.06
N HIS A 56 12.41 -9.27 -14.84
CA HIS A 56 13.66 -8.70 -14.36
C HIS A 56 14.56 -8.15 -15.46
N PHE A 57 14.28 -8.47 -16.73
CA PHE A 57 15.13 -8.09 -17.85
C PHE A 57 14.45 -7.07 -18.78
N LEU A 58 15.25 -6.10 -19.21
CA LEU A 58 14.89 -5.13 -20.25
C LEU A 58 15.63 -5.48 -21.54
N GLN A 59 14.91 -5.51 -22.65
CA GLN A 59 15.47 -5.66 -23.99
C GLN A 59 15.97 -4.30 -24.49
N ILE A 60 17.26 -4.04 -24.32
CA ILE A 60 17.87 -2.77 -24.71
C ILE A 60 18.40 -2.86 -26.14
N ASN A 61 18.00 -1.92 -26.99
CA ASN A 61 18.66 -1.70 -28.28
C ASN A 61 19.86 -0.76 -28.08
N ASP A 62 21.08 -1.26 -28.31
CA ASP A 62 22.31 -0.49 -28.18
C ASP A 62 22.77 0.15 -29.53
N GLU A 63 22.03 -0.10 -30.62
CA GLU A 63 22.30 0.50 -31.92
C GLU A 63 22.06 2.01 -31.86
N GLY A 64 23.09 2.79 -32.21
CA GLY A 64 23.04 4.25 -32.21
C GLY A 64 23.34 4.93 -30.86
N MET A 65 23.64 4.18 -29.80
CA MET A 65 24.06 4.76 -28.52
C MET A 65 25.46 5.37 -28.59
N ASP A 66 25.70 6.44 -27.84
CA ASP A 66 27.03 7.02 -27.71
C ASP A 66 27.93 6.18 -26.77
N LYS A 67 29.16 6.64 -26.54
CA LYS A 67 30.12 5.93 -25.68
C LYS A 67 29.62 5.81 -24.24
N GLU A 68 28.95 6.83 -23.72
CA GLU A 68 28.46 6.86 -22.33
C GLU A 68 27.31 5.87 -22.14
N GLY A 69 26.33 5.86 -23.04
CA GLY A 69 25.24 4.90 -23.04
C GLY A 69 25.73 3.46 -23.12
N ARG A 70 26.74 3.17 -23.96
CA ARG A 70 27.34 1.83 -24.04
C ARG A 70 28.06 1.41 -22.76
N LEU A 71 28.74 2.33 -22.07
CA LEU A 71 29.38 2.05 -20.78
C LEU A 71 28.34 1.71 -19.72
N LEU A 72 27.23 2.45 -19.69
CA LEU A 72 26.10 2.18 -18.79
C LEU A 72 25.49 0.81 -19.08
N VAL A 73 25.16 0.51 -20.33
CA VAL A 73 24.60 -0.81 -20.73
C VAL A 73 25.55 -1.94 -20.38
N ASN A 74 26.85 -1.81 -20.65
CA ASN A 74 27.82 -2.84 -20.29
C ASN A 74 27.80 -3.12 -18.78
N ARG A 75 27.80 -2.07 -17.95
CA ARG A 75 27.71 -2.22 -16.50
C ARG A 75 26.41 -2.91 -16.06
N LEU A 76 25.28 -2.59 -16.68
CA LEU A 76 23.99 -3.23 -16.41
C LEU A 76 24.00 -4.71 -16.83
N VAL A 77 24.57 -5.03 -18.00
CA VAL A 77 24.73 -6.42 -18.48
C VAL A 77 25.60 -7.23 -17.52
N MET A 78 26.69 -6.66 -17.00
CA MET A 78 27.53 -7.32 -16.00
C MET A 78 26.79 -7.57 -14.68
N ALA A 79 25.98 -6.61 -14.22
CA ALA A 79 25.13 -6.78 -13.04
C ALA A 79 24.08 -7.88 -13.26
N ALA A 80 23.40 -7.89 -14.41
CA ALA A 80 22.43 -8.91 -14.80
C ALA A 80 23.06 -10.31 -14.91
N ALA A 81 24.33 -10.39 -15.32
CA ALA A 81 25.12 -11.61 -15.36
C ALA A 81 25.63 -12.06 -13.97
N SER A 82 25.58 -11.21 -12.94
CA SER A 82 26.00 -11.55 -11.58
C SER A 82 25.02 -12.52 -10.90
N PRO A 83 25.46 -13.71 -10.42
CA PRO A 83 24.61 -14.64 -9.70
C PRO A 83 24.09 -14.09 -8.37
N ASP A 84 24.88 -13.24 -7.70
CA ASP A 84 24.50 -12.68 -6.40
C ASP A 84 23.37 -11.67 -6.57
N VAL A 85 23.46 -10.78 -7.57
CA VAL A 85 22.38 -9.83 -7.91
C VAL A 85 21.10 -10.58 -8.27
N ARG A 86 21.17 -11.62 -9.10
CA ARG A 86 19.98 -12.43 -9.44
C ARG A 86 19.37 -13.12 -8.24
N ARG A 87 20.20 -13.63 -7.32
CA ARG A 87 19.71 -14.27 -6.09
C ARG A 87 19.03 -13.25 -5.18
N GLU A 88 19.63 -12.08 -5.02
CA GLU A 88 19.03 -10.98 -4.23
C GLU A 88 17.68 -10.57 -4.81
N MET A 89 17.57 -10.43 -6.14
CA MET A 89 16.30 -10.12 -6.81
C MET A 89 15.23 -11.19 -6.56
N GLN A 90 15.60 -12.47 -6.63
CA GLN A 90 14.66 -13.56 -6.33
C GLN A 90 14.21 -13.55 -4.86
N VAL A 91 15.13 -13.29 -3.93
CA VAL A 91 14.79 -13.19 -2.50
C VAL A 91 13.88 -11.99 -2.24
N GLU A 92 14.12 -10.86 -2.91
CA GLU A 92 13.27 -9.68 -2.81
C GLU A 92 11.84 -9.98 -3.27
N ASP A 93 11.67 -10.68 -4.41
CA ASP A 93 10.34 -11.11 -4.89
C ASP A 93 9.60 -11.99 -3.88
N GLU A 94 10.30 -12.95 -3.26
CA GLU A 94 9.72 -13.81 -2.21
C GLU A 94 9.27 -12.98 -1.00
N ILE A 95 10.11 -12.03 -0.56
CA ILE A 95 9.79 -11.14 0.56
C ILE A 95 8.60 -10.23 0.23
N LEU A 96 8.58 -9.62 -0.96
CA LEU A 96 7.51 -8.73 -1.40
C LEU A 96 6.18 -9.47 -1.48
N SER A 97 6.19 -10.68 -2.06
CA SER A 97 5.00 -11.54 -2.14
C SER A 97 4.42 -11.85 -0.74
N GLU A 98 5.26 -12.18 0.24
CA GLU A 98 4.82 -12.44 1.61
C GLU A 98 4.26 -11.18 2.30
N ILE A 99 4.86 -10.00 2.04
CA ILE A 99 4.35 -8.73 2.55
C ILE A 99 3.00 -8.41 1.95
N GLU A 100 2.84 -8.52 0.63
CA GLU A 100 1.58 -8.27 -0.07
C GLU A 100 0.45 -9.21 0.40
N ALA A 101 0.77 -10.49 0.59
CA ALA A 101 -0.16 -11.46 1.15
C ALA A 101 -0.61 -11.09 2.56
N ARG A 102 0.34 -10.67 3.42
CA ARG A 102 0.05 -10.21 4.77
C ARG A 102 -0.81 -8.96 4.77
N ASP A 103 -0.48 -7.97 3.96
CA ASP A 103 -1.21 -6.70 3.89
C ASP A 103 -2.63 -6.92 3.36
N THR A 104 -2.80 -7.82 2.39
CA THR A 104 -4.13 -8.28 1.93
C THR A 104 -4.92 -8.93 3.07
N ALA A 105 -4.30 -9.81 3.85
CA ALA A 105 -4.95 -10.46 4.98
C ALA A 105 -5.35 -9.46 6.08
N ILE A 106 -4.50 -8.47 6.37
CA ILE A 106 -4.79 -7.38 7.31
C ILE A 106 -5.99 -6.57 6.81
N MET A 107 -5.98 -6.14 5.55
CA MET A 107 -7.08 -5.39 4.95
C MET A 107 -8.42 -6.15 5.04
N MET A 108 -8.42 -7.46 4.77
CA MET A 108 -9.63 -8.29 4.90
C MET A 108 -10.13 -8.37 6.36
N LYS A 109 -9.22 -8.54 7.32
CA LYS A 109 -9.56 -8.54 8.74
C LYS A 109 -10.10 -7.21 9.22
N ASP A 110 -9.50 -6.09 8.80
CA ASP A 110 -9.99 -4.75 9.15
C ASP A 110 -11.40 -4.51 8.61
N LYS A 111 -11.69 -4.99 7.41
CA LYS A 111 -13.04 -4.95 6.84
C LYS A 111 -14.04 -5.77 7.66
N GLU A 112 -13.67 -6.98 8.07
CA GLU A 112 -14.52 -7.85 8.91
C GLU A 112 -14.75 -7.24 10.30
N ILE A 113 -13.69 -6.71 10.93
CA ILE A 113 -13.78 -6.02 12.23
C ILE A 113 -14.73 -4.83 12.12
N LYS A 114 -14.61 -4.02 11.06
CA LYS A 114 -15.51 -2.87 10.84
C LYS A 114 -16.97 -3.31 10.69
N GLN A 115 -17.23 -4.39 9.96
CA GLN A 115 -18.59 -4.94 9.81
C GLN A 115 -19.15 -5.46 11.13
N LYS A 116 -18.40 -6.31 11.85
CA LYS A 116 -18.83 -6.82 13.16
C LYS A 116 -19.04 -5.70 14.18
N SER A 117 -18.21 -4.67 14.16
CA SER A 117 -18.36 -3.50 15.03
C SER A 117 -19.67 -2.76 14.76
N GLN A 118 -20.06 -2.61 13.48
CA GLN A 118 -21.34 -2.02 13.11
C GLN A 118 -22.53 -2.88 13.53
N GLU A 119 -22.45 -4.20 13.35
CA GLU A 119 -23.50 -5.13 13.79
C GLU A 119 -23.68 -5.12 15.31
N ILE A 120 -22.58 -5.13 16.07
CA ILE A 120 -22.60 -5.03 17.54
C ILE A 120 -23.25 -3.71 17.97
N GLU A 121 -22.92 -2.59 17.33
CA GLU A 121 -23.50 -1.30 17.70
C GLU A 121 -25.02 -1.25 17.41
N GLN A 122 -25.45 -1.84 16.29
CA GLN A 122 -26.87 -1.99 15.97
C GLN A 122 -27.59 -2.87 17.00
N GLN A 123 -27.02 -4.02 17.35
CA GLN A 123 -27.57 -4.92 18.37
C GLN A 123 -27.66 -4.24 19.75
N LYS A 124 -26.63 -3.49 20.15
CA LYS A 124 -26.65 -2.70 21.38
C LYS A 124 -27.75 -1.65 21.36
N SER A 125 -27.92 -0.93 20.25
CA SER A 125 -28.99 0.07 20.09
C SER A 125 -30.39 -0.55 20.22
N ILE A 126 -30.62 -1.69 19.56
CA ILE A 126 -31.88 -2.44 19.68
C ILE A 126 -32.09 -2.88 21.13
N LEU A 127 -31.07 -3.45 21.78
CA LEU A 127 -31.16 -3.92 23.16
C LEU A 127 -31.45 -2.78 24.14
N ARG A 128 -30.79 -1.62 23.99
CA ARG A 128 -31.11 -0.41 24.79
C ARG A 128 -32.56 -0.01 24.62
N THR A 129 -33.06 -0.02 23.38
CA THR A 129 -34.43 0.36 23.07
C THR A 129 -35.45 -0.63 23.67
N THR A 130 -35.19 -1.94 23.59
CA THR A 130 -36.07 -2.96 24.19
C THR A 130 -36.08 -2.87 25.71
N VAL A 131 -34.93 -2.74 26.36
CA VAL A 131 -34.82 -2.57 27.82
C VAL A 131 -35.59 -1.32 28.28
N ARG A 132 -35.42 -0.18 27.60
CA ARG A 132 -36.13 1.06 27.91
C ARG A 132 -37.65 0.90 27.75
N ASN A 133 -38.11 0.25 26.69
CA ASN A 133 -39.53 -0.01 26.46
C ASN A 133 -40.14 -0.93 27.54
N LEU A 134 -39.42 -1.98 27.97
CA LEU A 134 -39.90 -2.87 29.03
C LEU A 134 -39.95 -2.16 30.39
N SER A 135 -38.95 -1.35 30.70
CA SER A 135 -38.93 -0.52 31.92
C SER A 135 -40.07 0.49 31.93
N GLN A 136 -40.36 1.17 30.81
CA GLN A 136 -41.50 2.08 30.67
C GLN A 136 -42.85 1.39 30.85
N ARG A 137 -42.95 0.09 30.58
CA ARG A 137 -44.14 -0.74 30.84
C ARG A 137 -44.26 -1.19 32.29
N GLY A 138 -43.36 -0.74 33.18
CA GLY A 138 -43.41 -1.01 34.61
C GLY A 138 -42.75 -2.32 35.05
N MET A 139 -41.98 -2.97 34.16
CA MET A 139 -41.26 -4.21 34.48
C MET A 139 -40.02 -3.89 35.34
N SER A 140 -39.76 -4.68 36.39
CA SER A 140 -38.60 -4.45 37.27
C SER A 140 -37.28 -4.85 36.60
N VAL A 141 -36.16 -4.29 37.06
CA VAL A 141 -34.81 -4.60 36.53
C VAL A 141 -34.52 -6.11 36.57
N LYS A 142 -34.93 -6.77 37.65
CA LYS A 142 -34.77 -8.21 37.85
C LYS A 142 -35.59 -9.05 36.86
N ASP A 143 -36.83 -8.63 36.60
CA ASP A 143 -37.70 -9.32 35.65
C ASP A 143 -37.17 -9.15 34.22
N ILE A 144 -36.73 -7.93 33.84
CA ILE A 144 -36.12 -7.67 32.52
C ILE A 144 -34.86 -8.50 32.32
N ALA A 145 -33.99 -8.57 33.33
CA ALA A 145 -32.78 -9.39 33.32
C ALA A 145 -33.10 -10.87 33.09
N SER A 146 -34.15 -11.39 33.75
CA SER A 146 -34.60 -12.76 33.56
C SER A 146 -35.16 -13.02 32.15
N VAL A 147 -35.93 -12.09 31.58
CA VAL A 147 -36.57 -12.23 30.26
C VAL A 147 -35.54 -12.17 29.13
N LEU A 148 -34.56 -11.26 29.24
CA LEU A 148 -33.53 -11.07 28.23
C LEU A 148 -32.30 -11.98 28.45
N THR A 149 -32.29 -12.77 29.52
CA THR A 149 -31.18 -13.66 29.90
C THR A 149 -29.85 -12.90 30.02
N VAL A 150 -29.89 -11.73 30.64
CA VAL A 150 -28.73 -10.85 30.87
C VAL A 150 -28.60 -10.52 32.36
N SER A 151 -27.45 -10.01 32.80
CA SER A 151 -27.26 -9.63 34.20
C SER A 151 -28.07 -8.37 34.57
N GLU A 152 -28.50 -8.28 35.82
CA GLU A 152 -29.16 -7.07 36.36
C GLU A 152 -28.27 -5.83 36.23
N GLU A 153 -26.94 -6.00 36.40
CA GLU A 153 -25.94 -4.96 36.18
C GLU A 153 -25.96 -4.42 34.74
N MET A 154 -26.06 -5.31 33.74
CA MET A 154 -26.13 -4.92 32.33
C MET A 154 -27.42 -4.16 32.03
N VAL A 155 -28.57 -4.59 32.60
CA VAL A 155 -29.84 -3.87 32.47
C VAL A 155 -29.75 -2.47 33.10
N SER A 156 -29.14 -2.37 34.29
CA SER A 156 -28.92 -1.09 34.96
C SER A 156 -28.00 -0.17 34.14
N ALA A 157 -26.91 -0.71 33.58
CA ALA A 157 -25.97 0.04 32.76
C ALA A 157 -26.63 0.61 31.49
N LEU A 158 -27.44 -0.21 30.79
CA LEU A 158 -28.17 0.18 29.58
C LEU A 158 -29.28 1.22 29.84
N LEU A 159 -29.79 1.30 31.07
CA LEU A 159 -30.75 2.33 31.49
C LEU A 159 -30.07 3.62 31.97
N SER A 160 -28.81 3.53 32.42
CA SER A 160 -28.03 4.68 32.92
C SER A 160 -27.28 5.46 31.83
N GLU A 161 -27.08 4.86 30.66
CA GLU A 161 -26.63 5.54 29.43
C GLU A 161 -27.78 6.24 28.69
#